data_AF-A0A957MTM1-F1
#
_entry.id   AF-A0A957MTM1-F1
#
_cell.length_a   1.000
_cell.length_b   1.000
_cell.length_c   1.000
_cell.angle_alpha   90.00
_cell.angle_beta   90.00
_cell.angle_gamma   90.00
#
_symmetry.space_group_name_H-M   'P 1'
#
loop_
_entity.id
_entity.type
_entity.pdbx_description
1 polymer ?
#
loop_
_entity_poly.entity_id
_entity_poly.type
_entity_poly.pdbx_seq_one_letter_code
_entity_poly.pdbx_strand_id
1 'polypeptide(L)' 'MSFPTFVIIVLIILLVLVLAGGALFLYIYWWRMQRPAPKLDGKMSMPGLDRPVEVVRDKHGVPHIFAETEADLYRALGFV' A
#
# COMPACT_ATOMS: atom_id res chain seq x y z
N MET A 1 -35.68 -13.55 33.84
CA MET A 1 -34.27 -13.11 34.04
C MET A 1 -34.28 -11.99 35.05
N SER A 2 -33.38 -12.01 36.04
CA SER A 2 -33.26 -10.87 36.94
C SER A 2 -32.65 -9.68 36.18
N PHE A 3 -33.09 -8.46 36.49
CA PHE A 3 -32.56 -7.20 35.93
C PHE A 3 -31.01 -7.15 35.85
N PRO A 4 -30.25 -7.54 36.90
CA PRO A 4 -28.78 -7.53 36.82
C PRO A 4 -28.22 -8.55 35.83
N THR A 5 -28.84 -9.72 35.66
CA THR A 5 -28.39 -10.73 34.69
C THR A 5 -28.48 -10.20 33.25
N PHE A 6 -29.54 -9.45 32.94
CA PHE A 6 -29.71 -8.85 31.61
C PHE A 6 -28.63 -7.82 31.29
N VAL A 7 -28.34 -6.93 32.26
CA VAL A 7 -27.29 -5.89 32.10
C VAL A 7 -25.91 -6.53 31.87
N ILE A 8 -25.57 -7.58 32.62
CA ILE A 8 -24.29 -8.30 32.47
C ILE A 8 -24.15 -8.90 31.06
N ILE A 9 -25.21 -9.52 30.54
CA ILE A 9 -25.20 -10.10 29.18
C ILE A 9 -24.96 -9.01 28.13
N VAL A 10 -25.64 -7.87 28.23
CA VAL A 10 -25.45 -6.75 27.30
C VAL A 10 -24.01 -6.23 27.35
N LEU A 11 -23.43 -6.07 28.54
CA LEU A 11 -22.04 -5.62 28.69
C LEU A 11 -21.04 -6.61 28.09
N ILE A 12 -21.25 -7.92 28.26
CA ILE A 12 -20.41 -8.96 27.66
C ILE A 12 -20.49 -8.89 26.13
N ILE A 13 -21.70 -8.76 25.57
CA ILE A 13 -21.89 -8.65 24.12
C ILE A 13 -21.16 -7.42 23.57
N LEU A 14 -21.30 -6.27 24.23
CA LEU A 14 -20.61 -5.04 23.83
C LEU A 14 -19.08 -5.20 23.90
N LEU A 15 -18.57 -5.83 24.96
CA LEU A 15 -17.15 -6.10 25.10
C LEU A 15 -16.63 -6.99 23.96
N VAL A 16 -17.35 -8.08 23.64
CA VAL A 16 -16.99 -8.98 22.54
C VAL A 16 -17.00 -8.25 21.21
N LEU A 17 -18.00 -7.41 20.94
CA LEU A 17 -18.07 -6.62 19.71
C LEU A 17 -16.89 -5.65 19.57
N VAL A 18 -16.51 -4.98 20.65
CA VAL A 18 -15.35 -4.07 20.66
C VAL A 18 -14.05 -4.85 20.39
N LEU A 19 -13.86 -5.99 21.04
CA LEU A 19 -12.67 -6.82 20.84
C LEU A 19 -12.60 -7.40 19.42
N ALA A 20 -13.72 -7.90 18.89
CA ALA A 20 -13.79 -8.42 17.53
C ALA A 20 -13.53 -7.32 16.49
N GLY A 21 -14.13 -6.14 16.68
CA GLY A 21 -13.89 -4.98 15.81
C GLY A 21 -12.44 -4.52 15.85
N GLY A 22 -11.84 -4.45 17.04
CA GLY A 22 -10.42 -4.10 17.21
C GLY A 22 -9.48 -5.11 16.57
N ALA A 23 -9.73 -6.41 16.76
CA ALA A 23 -8.94 -7.48 16.13
C ALA A 23 -9.04 -7.43 14.61
N LEU A 24 -10.25 -7.23 14.06
CA LEU A 24 -10.46 -7.08 12.62
C LEU A 24 -9.73 -5.85 12.06
N PHE A 25 -9.81 -4.72 12.75
CA PHE A 25 -9.10 -3.50 12.36
C PHE A 25 -7.59 -3.72 12.30
N LEU A 26 -7.01 -4.31 13.35
CA LEU A 26 -5.59 -4.62 13.42
C LEU A 26 -5.15 -5.59 12.32
N TYR A 27 -5.95 -6.63 12.06
CA TYR A 27 -5.70 -7.59 11.00
C TYR A 27 -5.67 -6.92 9.61
N ILE A 28 -6.67 -6.09 9.31
CA ILE A 28 -6.74 -5.37 8.02
C ILE A 28 -5.57 -4.40 7.87
N TYR A 29 -5.22 -3.68 8.95
CA TYR A 29 -4.10 -2.75 8.96
C TYR A 29 -2.77 -3.46 8.69
N TRP A 30 -2.53 -4.55 9.41
CA TRP A 30 -1.36 -5.40 9.24
C TRP A 30 -1.25 -5.97 7.82
N TRP A 31 -2.35 -6.51 7.29
CA TRP A 31 -2.41 -7.03 5.92
C TRP A 31 -2.07 -5.97 4.86
N ARG A 32 -2.50 -4.71 5.05
CA ARG A 32 -2.15 -3.62 4.13
C ARG A 32 -0.66 -3.25 4.17
N MET A 33 -0.02 -3.34 5.32
CA MET A 33 1.41 -3.02 5.47
C MET A 33 2.33 -4.07 4.82
N GLN A 34 1.85 -5.30 4.67
CA GLN A 34 2.62 -6.38 4.05
C GLN A 34 2.58 -6.39 2.51
N ARG A 35 1.94 -5.40 1.87
CA ARG A 35 1.94 -5.33 0.40
C ARG A 35 3.36 -5.13 -0.11
N PRO A 36 3.80 -5.91 -1.12
CA PRO A 36 5.13 -5.75 -1.67
C PRO A 36 5.29 -4.35 -2.25
N ALA A 37 6.39 -3.69 -1.90
CA ALA A 37 6.78 -2.44 -2.53
C ALA A 37 7.07 -2.68 -4.03
N PRO A 38 6.84 -1.68 -4.89
CA PRO A 38 7.30 -1.76 -6.27
C PRO A 38 8.82 -2.01 -6.30
N LYS A 39 9.28 -2.83 -7.24
CA LYS A 39 10.70 -3.01 -7.47
C LYS A 39 11.26 -1.73 -8.09
N LEU A 40 12.12 -1.03 -7.36
CA LEU A 40 12.69 0.24 -7.79
C LEU A 40 14.02 0.08 -8.54
N ASP A 41 14.68 -1.08 -8.36
CA ASP A 41 16.01 -1.37 -8.90
C ASP A 41 15.98 -2.48 -9.95
N GLY A 42 16.99 -2.45 -10.81
CA GLY A 42 17.20 -3.44 -11.86
C GLY A 42 16.72 -2.97 -13.22
N LYS A 43 16.53 -3.92 -14.13
CA LYS A 43 16.06 -3.67 -15.49
C LYS A 43 14.70 -4.32 -15.67
N MET A 44 13.78 -3.58 -16.27
CA MET A 44 12.48 -4.10 -16.70
C MET A 44 12.19 -3.68 -18.13
N SER A 45 11.47 -4.52 -18.86
CA SER A 45 10.96 -4.16 -20.18
C SER A 45 9.64 -3.42 -19.99
N MET A 46 9.52 -2.24 -20.62
CA MET A 46 8.29 -1.47 -20.66
C MET A 46 7.81 -1.39 -22.11
N PRO A 47 6.63 -1.94 -22.45
CA PRO A 47 6.07 -1.80 -23.78
C PRO A 47 5.91 -0.33 -24.16
N GLY A 48 6.26 0.01 -25.41
CA GLY A 48 6.12 1.36 -25.95
C GLY A 48 7.31 2.28 -25.75
N LEU A 49 8.39 1.85 -25.06
CA LEU A 49 9.67 2.54 -25.14
C LEU A 49 10.40 2.19 -26.44
N ASP A 50 10.81 3.22 -27.17
CA ASP A 50 11.58 3.07 -28.41
C ASP A 50 13.08 2.95 -28.11
N ARG A 51 13.56 3.67 -27.08
CA ARG A 51 14.93 3.63 -26.57
C ARG A 51 14.98 3.32 -25.06
N PRO A 52 16.13 2.84 -24.54
CA PRO A 52 16.31 2.67 -23.10
C PRO A 52 16.12 3.99 -22.33
N VAL A 53 15.53 3.89 -21.14
CA VAL A 53 15.38 4.98 -20.18
C VAL A 53 16.02 4.58 -18.86
N GLU A 54 16.79 5.49 -18.26
CA GLU A 54 17.39 5.31 -16.95
C GLU A 54 16.67 6.17 -15.91
N VAL A 55 16.33 5.58 -14.76
CA VAL A 55 15.68 6.27 -13.64
C VAL A 55 16.54 6.11 -12.41
N VAL A 56 17.10 7.23 -11.93
CA VAL A 56 17.92 7.28 -10.72
C VAL A 56 17.16 8.02 -9.64
N ARG A 57 17.07 7.45 -8.44
CA ARG A 57 16.44 8.11 -7.28
C ARG A 57 17.51 8.66 -6.35
N ASP A 58 17.31 9.89 -5.89
CA ASP A 58 18.19 10.50 -4.90
C ASP A 58 17.94 9.94 -3.49
N LYS A 59 18.67 10.47 -2.49
CA LYS A 59 18.52 10.09 -1.07
C LYS A 59 17.14 10.37 -0.48
N HIS A 60 16.32 11.19 -1.13
CA HIS A 60 14.96 11.53 -0.74
C HIS A 60 13.91 10.79 -1.57
N GLY A 61 14.32 9.94 -2.52
CA GLY A 61 13.42 9.18 -3.39
C GLY A 61 12.93 9.96 -4.61
N VAL A 62 13.45 11.15 -4.89
CA VAL A 62 13.07 11.95 -6.05
C VAL A 62 13.64 11.29 -7.32
N PRO A 63 12.81 10.96 -8.33
CA PRO A 63 13.28 10.32 -9.55
C PRO A 63 13.86 11.34 -10.54
N HIS A 64 15.05 11.03 -11.06
CA HIS A 64 15.71 11.70 -12.16
C HIS A 64 15.66 10.77 -13.38
N ILE A 65 14.96 11.18 -14.43
CA ILE A 65 14.69 10.34 -15.61
C ILE A 65 15.55 10.82 -16.78
N PHE A 66 16.33 9.92 -17.36
CA PHE A 66 17.21 10.17 -18.51
C PHE A 66 16.74 9.34 -19.71
N ALA A 67 16.39 10.01 -20.81
CA ALA A 67 15.90 9.39 -22.03
C ALA A 67 16.53 10.05 -23.28
N GLU A 68 16.67 9.29 -24.36
CA GLU A 68 17.19 9.80 -25.65
C GLU A 68 16.16 10.62 -26.42
N THR A 69 14.86 10.39 -26.18
CA THR A 69 13.76 11.06 -26.87
C THR A 69 12.75 11.63 -25.88
N GLU A 70 12.10 12.73 -26.24
CA GLU A 70 11.02 13.31 -25.43
C GLU A 70 9.84 12.35 -25.27
N ALA A 71 9.52 11.58 -26.31
CA ALA A 71 8.43 10.61 -26.27
C ALA A 71 8.68 9.54 -25.19
N ASP A 72 9.89 8.98 -25.14
CA ASP A 72 10.27 8.01 -24.12
C ASP A 72 10.34 8.63 -22.72
N LEU A 73 10.80 9.89 -22.62
CA LEU A 73 10.79 10.64 -21.36
C LEU A 73 9.38 10.77 -20.80
N TYR A 74 8.41 11.17 -21.62
CA TYR A 74 7.02 11.32 -21.18
C TYR A 74 6.35 9.99 -20.82
N ARG A 75 6.68 8.91 -21.56
CA ARG A 75 6.20 7.56 -21.22
C ARG A 75 6.74 7.10 -19.87
N ALA A 76 8.05 7.25 -19.65
CA ALA A 76 8.67 6.90 -18.38
C ALA A 76 8.14 7.78 -17.23
N LEU A 77 7.92 9.08 -17.46
CA LEU A 77 7.32 9.97 -16.48
C LEU A 77 5.92 9.52 -16.04
N GLY A 78 5.10 9.00 -16.95
CA GLY A 78 3.78 8.46 -16.61
C GLY A 78 3.82 7.10 -15.89
N PHE A 79 4.96 6.40 -15.94
CA PHE A 79 5.17 5.12 -15.28
C PHE A 79 5.73 5.24 -13.85
N VAL A 80 6.66 6.20 -13.65
CA VAL A 80 7.39 6.44 -12.40
C VAL A 80 6.49 7.05 -11.33
#